data_AF-A0AA51QBK6-F1
#
_entry.id   AF-A0AA51QBK6-F1
#
_cell.length_a   1.000
_cell.length_b   1.000
_cell.length_c   1.000
_cell.angle_alpha   90.00
_cell.angle_beta   90.00
_cell.angle_gamma   90.00
#
_symmetry.space_group_name_H-M   'P 1'
#
loop_
_entity.id
_entity.type
_entity.pdbx_description
1 polymer ?
#
loop_
_entity_poly.entity_id
_entity_poly.type
_entity_poly.pdbx_seq_one_letter_code
_entity_poly.pdbx_strand_id
1 'polypeptide(L)'
;MKFNERFFKNRIKQIVITQFILIIPMFVFLFLSFTTYPVNFFYSGFMGIILAISMLLYGIEQYILKKKRWAISFFILSVLIILVAVQSFYVATLE
;
A
#
# COMPACT_ATOMS: atom_id res chain seq x y z
N MET A 1 -15.25 -22.28 14.95
CA MET A 1 -14.57 -21.81 13.73
C MET A 1 -13.49 -20.82 14.16
N LYS A 2 -12.21 -21.09 13.90
CA LYS A 2 -11.09 -20.29 14.43
C LYS A 2 -10.94 -18.98 13.63
N PHE A 3 -10.51 -17.88 14.27
CA PHE A 3 -10.37 -16.56 13.63
C PHE A 3 -9.48 -16.60 12.37
N ASN A 4 -8.42 -17.42 12.42
CA ASN A 4 -7.51 -17.69 11.31
C ASN A 4 -8.23 -18.26 10.07
N GLU A 5 -9.22 -19.15 10.26
CA GLU A 5 -9.96 -19.75 9.15
C GLU A 5 -10.84 -18.73 8.43
N ARG A 6 -11.35 -17.72 9.14
CA ARG A 6 -12.12 -16.62 8.54
C ARG A 6 -11.21 -15.63 7.81
N PHE A 7 -10.07 -15.28 8.41
CA PHE A 7 -9.17 -14.26 7.87
C PHE A 7 -8.46 -14.71 6.59
N PHE A 8 -8.12 -16.00 6.49
CA PHE A 8 -7.53 -16.58 5.29
C PHE A 8 -8.55 -17.20 4.33
N LYS A 9 -9.85 -17.18 4.66
CA LYS A 9 -10.89 -17.71 3.76
C LYS A 9 -10.91 -16.88 2.49
N ASN A 10 -10.76 -17.51 1.34
CA ASN A 10 -10.77 -16.86 0.03
C ASN A 10 -9.65 -15.83 -0.18
N ARG A 11 -8.53 -15.95 0.55
CA ARG A 11 -7.34 -15.10 0.43
C ARG A 11 -6.09 -15.95 0.24
N ILE A 12 -5.08 -15.39 -0.40
CA ILE A 12 -3.77 -16.03 -0.59
C ILE A 12 -2.90 -15.68 0.62
N LYS A 13 -2.65 -16.68 1.48
CA LYS A 13 -1.95 -16.48 2.77
C LYS A 13 -0.65 -15.71 2.63
N GLN A 14 0.17 -16.04 1.64
CA GLN A 14 1.46 -15.39 1.40
C GLN A 14 1.30 -13.89 1.13
N ILE A 15 0.34 -13.49 0.28
CA ILE A 15 0.09 -12.08 -0.03
C ILE A 15 -0.37 -11.32 1.21
N VAL A 16 -1.28 -11.92 2.00
CA VAL A 16 -1.75 -11.32 3.25
C VAL A 16 -0.61 -11.13 4.25
N ILE A 17 0.27 -12.11 4.40
CA ILE A 17 1.44 -12.01 5.29
C ILE A 17 2.37 -10.88 4.83
N THR A 18 2.67 -10.80 3.53
CA THR A 18 3.49 -9.71 2.98
C THR A 18 2.85 -8.34 3.23
N GLN A 19 1.53 -8.22 3.05
CA GLN A 19 0.80 -6.98 3.36
C GLN A 19 0.91 -6.61 4.84
N PHE A 20 0.82 -7.58 5.76
CA PHE A 20 1.03 -7.32 7.20
C PHE A 20 2.44 -6.83 7.51
N ILE A 21 3.46 -7.38 6.85
CA ILE A 21 4.84 -6.93 7.04
C ILE A 21 5.00 -5.49 6.54
N LEU A 22 4.37 -5.14 5.42
CA LEU A 22 4.40 -3.79 4.83
C LEU A 22 3.69 -2.73 5.69
N ILE A 23 2.71 -3.13 6.50
CA ILE A 23 2.00 -2.21 7.41
C ILE A 23 2.95 -1.61 8.46
N ILE A 24 3.94 -2.37 8.95
CA ILE A 24 4.88 -1.90 9.97
C ILE A 24 5.66 -0.65 9.50
N PRO A 25 6.43 -0.69 8.39
CA PRO A 25 7.12 0.49 7.89
C PRO A 25 6.15 1.58 7.45
N MET A 26 4.95 1.23 6.97
CA MET A 26 3.93 2.22 6.61
C MET A 26 3.54 3.09 7.82
N PHE A 27 3.31 2.48 9.00
CA PHE A 27 3.01 3.22 10.22
C PHE A 27 4.19 4.08 10.70
N VAL A 28 5.42 3.60 10.56
CA VAL A 28 6.62 4.38 10.91
C VAL A 28 6.72 5.64 10.05
N PHE A 29 6.60 5.51 8.73
CA PHE A 29 6.64 6.66 7.83
C PHE A 29 5.44 7.61 8.00
N LEU A 30 4.26 7.07 8.28
CA LEU A 30 3.09 7.88 8.62
C LEU A 30 3.34 8.72 9.86
N PHE A 31 3.87 8.12 10.93
CA PHE A 31 4.21 8.83 12.16
C PHE A 31 5.22 9.93 11.89
N LEU A 32 6.34 9.61 11.22
CA LEU A 32 7.38 10.58 10.90
C LEU A 32 6.86 11.75 10.05
N SER A 33 6.00 11.47 9.06
CA SER A 33 5.37 12.46 8.19
C SER A 33 4.58 13.52 8.98
N PHE A 34 3.83 13.10 10.01
CA PHE A 34 3.00 14.02 10.81
C PHE A 34 3.72 14.64 12.01
N THR A 35 4.81 14.05 12.52
CA THR A 35 5.55 14.61 13.65
C THR A 35 6.53 15.72 13.28
N THR A 36 6.76 15.95 11.98
CA THR A 36 7.53 17.10 11.49
C THR A 36 6.57 18.20 11.06
N TYR A 37 6.86 19.45 11.45
CA TYR A 37 6.14 20.64 10.98
C TYR A 37 7.07 21.49 10.12
N PRO A 38 6.74 21.80 8.86
CA PRO A 38 5.56 21.34 8.11
C PRO A 38 5.59 19.82 7.80
N VAL A 39 4.48 19.29 7.25
CA VAL A 39 4.36 17.86 6.89
C VAL A 39 5.55 17.44 6.03
N ASN A 40 6.24 16.38 6.43
CA ASN A 40 7.42 15.94 5.69
C ASN A 40 7.01 15.10 4.47
N PHE A 41 7.10 15.72 3.28
CA PHE A 41 6.68 15.08 2.03
C PHE A 41 7.59 13.93 1.58
N PHE A 42 8.83 13.87 2.06
CA PHE A 42 9.73 12.74 1.79
C PHE A 42 9.20 11.46 2.44
N TYR A 43 8.82 11.51 3.71
CA TYR A 43 8.20 10.35 4.39
C TYR A 43 6.81 10.03 3.83
N SER A 44 6.05 11.04 3.40
CA SER A 44 4.77 10.85 2.70
C SER A 44 4.95 10.10 1.37
N GLY A 45 6.03 10.37 0.63
CA GLY A 45 6.39 9.65 -0.60
C GLY A 45 6.66 8.17 -0.35
N PHE A 46 7.42 7.84 0.70
CA PHE A 46 7.65 6.43 1.10
C PHE A 46 6.38 5.72 1.53
N MET A 47 5.50 6.39 2.28
CA MET A 47 4.17 5.86 2.61
C MET A 47 3.36 5.56 1.34
N GLY A 48 3.39 6.46 0.36
CA GLY A 48 2.76 6.27 -0.96
C GLY A 48 3.31 5.06 -1.70
N ILE A 49 4.63 4.84 -1.73
CA ILE A 49 5.25 3.65 -2.35
C ILE A 49 4.73 2.37 -1.68
N ILE A 50 4.75 2.30 -0.35
CA ILE A 50 4.32 1.10 0.38
C ILE A 50 2.84 0.81 0.13
N LEU A 51 2.01 1.85 0.10
CA LEU A 51 0.60 1.72 -0.21
C LEU A 51 0.38 1.23 -1.65
N ALA A 52 1.13 1.76 -2.63
CA ALA A 52 1.06 1.31 -4.01
C ALA A 52 1.44 -0.17 -4.16
N ILE A 53 2.52 -0.61 -3.51
CA ILE A 53 2.94 -2.02 -3.48
C ILE A 53 1.83 -2.88 -2.87
N SER A 54 1.22 -2.43 -1.78
CA SER A 54 0.13 -3.15 -1.10
C SER A 54 -1.09 -3.31 -2.01
N MET A 55 -1.47 -2.25 -2.75
CA MET A 55 -2.57 -2.27 -3.71
C MET A 55 -2.25 -3.17 -4.92
N LEU A 56 -1.02 -3.15 -5.42
CA LEU A 56 -0.56 -4.02 -6.50
C LEU A 56 -0.62 -5.50 -6.09
N LEU A 57 -0.14 -5.83 -4.89
CA LEU A 57 -0.23 -7.17 -4.32
C LEU A 57 -1.69 -7.64 -4.19
N TYR A 58 -2.59 -6.74 -3.77
CA TYR A 58 -4.02 -7.05 -3.72
C TYR A 58 -4.60 -7.25 -5.13
N GLY A 59 -4.20 -6.46 -6.12
CA GLY A 59 -4.58 -6.65 -7.52
C GLY A 59 -4.16 -8.01 -8.06
N ILE A 60 -2.92 -8.44 -7.78
CA ILE A 60 -2.42 -9.78 -8.11
C ILE A 60 -3.26 -10.86 -7.41
N GLU A 61 -3.56 -10.69 -6.13
CA GLU A 61 -4.41 -11.61 -5.38
C GLU A 61 -5.79 -11.77 -6.03
N GLN A 62 -6.45 -10.66 -6.36
CA GLN A 62 -7.76 -10.69 -7.01
C GLN A 62 -7.69 -11.32 -8.41
N TYR A 63 -6.58 -11.13 -9.12
CA TYR A 63 -6.36 -11.77 -10.42
C TYR A 63 -6.27 -13.29 -10.28
N ILE A 64 -5.48 -13.79 -9.33
CA ILE A 64 -5.36 -15.23 -9.04
C ILE A 64 -6.70 -15.82 -8.60
N LEU A 65 -7.48 -15.07 -7.81
CA LEU A 65 -8.85 -15.44 -7.40
C LEU A 65 -9.90 -15.29 -8.53
N LYS A 66 -9.49 -15.04 -9.78
CA LYS A 66 -10.33 -14.89 -10.97
C LYS A 66 -11.34 -13.72 -10.90
N LYS A 67 -11.13 -12.76 -9.98
CA LYS A 67 -11.95 -11.55 -9.81
C LYS A 67 -11.41 -10.40 -10.65
N LYS A 68 -11.49 -10.55 -11.98
CA LYS A 68 -10.85 -9.66 -12.98
C LYS A 68 -11.17 -8.17 -12.80
N ARG A 69 -12.43 -7.80 -12.55
CA ARG A 69 -12.83 -6.40 -12.36
C ARG A 69 -12.10 -5.75 -11.18
N TRP A 70 -12.07 -6.44 -10.05
CA TRP A 70 -11.36 -5.98 -8.86
C TRP A 70 -9.86 -5.89 -9.11
N ALA A 71 -9.27 -6.91 -9.75
CA ALA A 71 -7.85 -6.88 -10.10
C ALA A 71 -7.47 -5.62 -10.89
N ILE A 72 -8.23 -5.30 -11.95
CA ILE A 72 -8.00 -4.10 -12.77
C ILE A 72 -8.11 -2.83 -11.93
N SER A 73 -9.15 -2.70 -11.10
CA SER A 73 -9.31 -1.53 -10.21
C SER A 73 -8.10 -1.34 -9.29
N PHE A 74 -7.58 -2.40 -8.70
CA PHE A 74 -6.41 -2.32 -7.82
C PHE A 74 -5.11 -2.03 -8.56
N PHE A 75 -4.95 -2.52 -9.80
CA PHE A 75 -3.83 -2.12 -10.65
C PHE A 75 -3.88 -0.62 -10.98
N ILE A 76 -5.05 -0.10 -11.39
CA ILE A 76 -5.22 1.34 -11.66
C ILE A 76 -4.92 2.17 -10.41
N LEU A 77 -5.46 1.76 -9.25
CA LEU A 77 -5.19 2.43 -7.98
C LEU A 77 -3.70 2.44 -7.66
N SER A 78 -2.98 1.34 -7.88
CA SER A 78 -1.53 1.30 -7.65
C SER A 78 -0.78 2.33 -8.50
N VAL A 79 -1.15 2.50 -9.77
CA VAL A 79 -0.53 3.48 -10.67
C VAL A 79 -0.83 4.91 -10.21
N LEU A 80 -2.08 5.20 -9.84
CA LEU A 80 -2.47 6.52 -9.32
C LEU A 80 -1.69 6.88 -8.05
N ILE A 81 -1.51 5.93 -7.14
CA ILE A 81 -0.76 6.14 -5.90
C ILE A 81 0.73 6.36 -6.18
N ILE A 82 1.31 5.66 -7.17
CA ILE A 82 2.69 5.93 -7.60
C ILE A 82 2.84 7.37 -8.09
N LEU A 83 1.89 7.88 -8.87
CA LEU A 83 1.93 9.28 -9.33
C LEU A 83 1.91 10.27 -8.15
N VAL A 84 1.06 10.02 -7.14
CA VAL A 84 1.02 10.83 -5.92
C VAL A 84 2.34 10.73 -5.13
N ALA A 85 2.94 9.54 -5.05
CA ALA A 85 4.22 9.34 -4.38
C ALA A 85 5.34 10.12 -5.09
N VAL A 86 5.41 10.08 -6.42
CA VAL A 86 6.37 10.84 -7.23
C VAL A 86 6.20 12.35 -7.00
N GLN A 87 4.96 12.84 -7.00
CA GLN A 87 4.68 14.25 -6.69
C GLN A 87 5.13 14.62 -5.26
N SER A 88 4.92 13.73 -4.29
CA SER A 88 5.36 13.96 -2.91
C SER A 88 6.88 14.09 -2.82
N PHE A 89 7.64 13.22 -3.50
CA PHE A 89 9.10 13.34 -3.55
C PHE A 89 9.55 14.61 -4.26
N TYR A 90 8.88 15.02 -5.34
CA TYR A 90 9.19 16.26 -6.03
C TYR A 90 9.01 17.48 -5.11
N VAL A 91 7.89 17.57 -4.40
CA VAL A 91 7.66 18.65 -3.42
C VAL A 91 8.73 18.63 -2.32
N ALA A 92 9.13 17.46 -1.85
CA ALA A 92 10.19 17.33 -0.84
C ALA A 92 11.57 17.85 -1.30
N THR A 93 11.81 18.01 -2.61
CA THR A 93 13.04 18.64 -3.13
C THR A 93 12.95 20.17 -3.23
N LEU A 94 11.75 20.73 -3.06
CA LEU A 94 11.48 22.17 -3.12
C LEU A 94 11.41 22.81 -1.74
N GLU A 95 11.28 22.00 -0.68
CA GLU A 95 11.37 22.40 0.74
C GLU A 95 12.82 22.46 1.22
#